data_AF-A0A1F7X5C9-F1
#
_entry.id   AF-A0A1F7X5C9-F1
#
_cell.length_a   1.000
_cell.length_b   1.000
_cell.length_c   1.000
_cell.angle_alpha   90.00
_cell.angle_beta   90.00
_cell.angle_gamma   90.00
#
_symmetry.space_group_name_H-M   'P 1'
#
loop_
_entity.id
_entity.type
_entity.pdbx_description
1 polymer ?
#
loop_
_entity_poly.entity_id
_entity_poly.type
_entity_poly.pdbx_seq_one_letter_code
_entity_poly.pdbx_strand_id
1 'polypeptide(L)'
;MEQAKRQMTNSGSDQQISNELTVPCHSRKIPLWLVLLDNIPTLLLFILGFLIINQISTIGAIIYGSYAIFSVIWFWAKICPYCHHYDTHACPCGYGIISPLLFKKKETLSFRKVFKRNLLIVFPNWFVPIGIAGYLLITHYTKNILILTIIFSIIGFIIIPLISKLVGCKNCEIKEECPWMTTKKV
;
A
#
# COMPACT_ATOMS: atom_id res chain seq x y z
N MET A 1 -51.36 47.10 -18.23
CA MET A 1 -49.97 47.51 -17.92
C MET A 1 -49.87 47.47 -16.41
N GLU A 2 -49.19 46.56 -15.73
CA GLU A 2 -47.83 46.08 -15.96
C GLU A 2 -47.67 44.77 -15.17
N GLN A 3 -47.64 43.64 -15.87
CA GLN A 3 -47.15 42.36 -15.35
C GLN A 3 -45.82 42.09 -16.04
N ALA A 4 -44.70 42.36 -15.38
CA ALA A 4 -43.39 41.90 -15.82
C ALA A 4 -42.42 41.82 -14.63
N LYS A 5 -42.75 40.89 -13.74
CA LYS A 5 -41.84 40.26 -12.80
C LYS A 5 -40.83 39.42 -13.60
N ARG A 6 -39.54 39.81 -13.63
CA ARG A 6 -38.33 38.92 -13.68
C ARG A 6 -37.09 39.65 -14.23
N GLN A 7 -35.94 39.39 -13.56
CA GLN A 7 -34.55 39.64 -14.00
C GLN A 7 -34.15 41.13 -13.96
N MET A 8 -33.12 41.59 -13.26
CA MET A 8 -31.80 41.02 -12.98
C MET A 8 -31.25 41.58 -11.66
N THR A 9 -31.19 40.78 -10.60
CA THR A 9 -30.28 41.01 -9.47
C THR A 9 -29.10 40.07 -9.68
N ASN A 10 -28.09 40.56 -10.39
CA ASN A 10 -26.86 39.84 -10.69
C ASN A 10 -25.72 40.52 -9.93
N SER A 11 -25.54 40.15 -8.67
CA SER A 11 -24.31 40.37 -7.87
C SER A 11 -24.61 39.90 -6.43
N GLY A 12 -24.20 38.69 -6.08
CA GLY A 12 -24.39 38.18 -4.71
C GLY A 12 -24.45 36.66 -4.52
N SER A 13 -24.08 35.84 -5.51
CA SER A 13 -24.06 34.37 -5.38
C SER A 13 -22.67 33.72 -5.49
N ASP A 14 -21.59 34.50 -5.42
CA ASP A 14 -20.20 33.98 -5.50
C ASP A 14 -19.56 33.71 -4.12
N GLN A 15 -20.36 33.71 -3.04
CA GLN A 15 -19.87 33.53 -1.66
C GLN A 15 -20.24 32.18 -1.01
N GLN A 16 -20.77 31.20 -1.75
CA GLN A 16 -21.18 29.90 -1.16
C GLN A 16 -20.56 28.64 -1.78
N ILE A 17 -19.67 28.74 -2.77
CA ILE A 17 -18.90 27.59 -3.32
C ILE A 17 -17.40 27.79 -3.05
N SER A 18 -17.06 28.08 -1.80
CA SER A 18 -15.66 28.13 -1.33
C SER A 18 -15.53 27.67 0.13
N ASN A 19 -16.57 27.02 0.65
CA ASN A 19 -16.68 26.53 2.03
C ASN A 19 -16.96 25.03 2.10
N GLU A 20 -16.48 24.22 1.14
CA GLU A 20 -16.07 22.88 1.53
C GLU A 20 -14.77 23.03 2.31
N LEU A 21 -14.92 23.10 3.64
CA LEU A 21 -13.87 22.87 4.61
C LEU A 21 -12.95 21.77 4.09
N THR A 22 -11.76 22.15 3.62
CA THR A 22 -10.61 21.26 3.55
C THR A 22 -10.27 20.90 4.98
N VAL A 23 -10.96 19.89 5.51
CA VAL A 23 -10.63 19.31 6.81
C VAL A 23 -9.14 18.95 6.73
N PRO A 24 -8.27 19.59 7.52
CA PRO A 24 -6.84 19.35 7.40
C PRO A 24 -6.59 17.87 7.71
N CYS A 25 -5.89 17.22 6.79
CA CYS A 25 -5.61 15.77 6.68
C CYS A 25 -4.74 15.21 7.83
N HIS A 26 -4.72 15.88 8.99
CA HIS A 26 -3.66 15.83 10.01
C HIS A 26 -4.16 15.55 11.42
N SER A 27 -5.46 15.39 11.65
CA SER A 27 -5.95 15.40 13.04
C SER A 27 -5.58 14.14 13.84
N ARG A 28 -5.36 12.99 13.19
CA ARG A 28 -5.15 11.72 13.90
C ARG A 28 -3.79 11.10 13.60
N LYS A 29 -2.87 11.19 14.57
CA LYS A 29 -1.62 10.41 14.57
C LYS A 29 -1.97 8.93 14.72
N ILE A 30 -1.50 8.11 13.80
CA ILE A 30 -1.63 6.66 13.91
C ILE A 30 -0.68 6.14 14.98
N PRO A 31 -1.14 5.29 15.93
CA PRO A 31 -0.26 4.77 16.96
C PRO A 31 0.76 3.78 16.37
N LEU A 32 1.96 3.76 16.94
CA LEU A 32 3.09 2.95 16.44
C LEU A 32 2.77 1.46 16.33
N TRP A 33 1.95 0.91 17.23
CA TRP A 33 1.58 -0.50 17.20
C TRP A 33 0.82 -0.86 15.91
N LEU A 34 0.05 0.07 15.33
CA LEU A 34 -0.66 -0.14 14.06
C LEU A 34 0.32 -0.22 12.89
N VAL A 35 1.33 0.66 12.91
CA VAL A 35 2.40 0.69 11.92
C VAL A 35 3.20 -0.61 11.96
N LEU A 36 3.50 -1.10 13.16
CA LEU A 36 4.16 -2.39 13.35
C LEU A 36 3.29 -3.55 12.88
N LEU A 37 1.98 -3.51 13.12
CA LEU A 37 1.04 -4.54 12.69
C LEU A 37 0.99 -4.70 11.16
N ASP A 38 1.13 -3.62 10.40
CA ASP A 38 1.19 -3.66 8.92
C ASP A 38 2.56 -4.14 8.41
N ASN A 39 3.66 -3.77 9.08
CA ASN A 39 5.01 -4.04 8.59
C ASN A 39 5.59 -5.40 9.05
N ILE A 40 5.26 -5.88 10.25
CA ILE A 40 5.77 -7.15 10.81
C ILE A 40 5.41 -8.33 9.90
N PRO A 41 4.15 -8.54 9.47
CA PRO A 41 3.81 -9.64 8.57
C PRO A 41 4.56 -9.58 7.23
N THR A 42 4.74 -8.36 6.69
CA THR A 42 5.49 -8.16 5.43
C THR A 42 6.98 -8.51 5.60
N LEU A 43 7.60 -8.13 6.72
CA LEU A 43 8.98 -8.51 7.03
C LEU A 43 9.12 -10.03 7.20
N LEU A 44 8.19 -10.66 7.91
CA LEU A 44 8.16 -12.12 8.05
C LEU A 44 8.01 -12.81 6.70
N LEU A 45 7.18 -12.27 5.80
CA LEU A 45 7.03 -12.78 4.43
C LEU A 45 8.38 -12.78 3.69
N PHE A 46 9.15 -11.70 3.76
CA PHE A 46 10.46 -11.63 3.12
C PHE A 46 11.47 -12.59 3.74
N ILE A 47 11.49 -12.72 5.06
CA ILE A 47 12.36 -13.68 5.75
C ILE A 47 12.03 -15.12 5.32
N LEU A 48 10.75 -15.49 5.34
CA LEU A 48 10.31 -16.81 4.92
C LEU A 48 10.61 -17.08 3.44
N GLY A 49 10.39 -16.08 2.58
CA GLY A 49 10.73 -16.18 1.16
C GLY A 49 12.22 -16.42 0.94
N PHE A 50 13.07 -15.69 1.66
CA PHE A 50 14.52 -15.89 1.64
C PHE A 50 14.89 -17.32 2.09
N LEU A 51 14.31 -17.80 3.19
CA LEU A 51 14.60 -19.14 3.72
C LEU A 51 14.19 -20.26 2.77
N ILE A 52 13.06 -20.11 2.07
CA ILE A 52 12.60 -21.06 1.03
C ILE A 52 13.60 -21.10 -0.13
N ILE A 53 13.98 -19.94 -0.66
CA ILE A 53 14.89 -19.85 -1.82
C ILE A 53 16.30 -20.33 -1.44
N ASN A 54 16.73 -20.10 -0.20
CA ASN A 54 18.02 -20.58 0.29
C ASN A 54 18.13 -22.10 0.32
N GLN A 55 17.01 -22.85 0.28
CA GLN A 55 17.05 -24.31 0.18
C GLN A 55 17.58 -24.80 -1.19
N ILE A 56 17.50 -23.97 -2.23
CA ILE A 56 17.98 -24.32 -3.57
C ILE A 56 19.25 -23.56 -3.95
N SER A 57 19.36 -22.29 -3.59
CA SER A 57 20.51 -21.46 -3.94
C SER A 57 20.69 -20.28 -2.99
N THR A 58 21.85 -20.22 -2.34
CA THR A 58 22.24 -19.06 -1.52
C THR A 58 22.33 -17.78 -2.35
N ILE A 59 22.88 -17.87 -3.57
CA ILE A 59 22.96 -16.73 -4.50
C ILE A 59 21.55 -16.26 -4.86
N GLY A 60 20.64 -17.21 -5.17
CA GLY A 60 19.23 -16.89 -5.42
C GLY A 60 18.56 -16.20 -4.24
N ALA A 61 18.85 -16.62 -3.00
CA ALA A 61 18.30 -16.01 -1.80
C ALA A 61 18.82 -14.58 -1.61
N ILE A 62 20.11 -14.33 -1.84
CA ILE A 62 20.70 -12.98 -1.79
C ILE A 62 20.08 -12.06 -2.84
N ILE A 63 19.90 -12.55 -4.08
CA ILE A 63 19.22 -11.80 -5.15
C ILE A 63 17.79 -11.46 -4.73
N TYR A 64 17.05 -12.43 -4.19
CA TYR A 64 15.70 -12.20 -3.68
C TYR A 64 15.66 -11.17 -2.55
N GLY A 65 16.53 -11.29 -1.55
CA GLY A 65 16.60 -10.35 -0.43
C GLY A 65 16.92 -8.93 -0.89
N SER A 66 17.86 -8.80 -1.81
CA SER A 66 18.22 -7.51 -2.43
C SER A 66 17.05 -6.92 -3.21
N TYR A 67 16.32 -7.76 -3.96
CA TYR A 67 15.13 -7.35 -4.68
C TYR A 67 13.99 -6.93 -3.75
N ALA A 68 13.78 -7.65 -2.64
CA ALA A 68 12.77 -7.29 -1.64
C ALA A 68 13.05 -5.89 -1.07
N ILE A 69 14.29 -5.62 -0.66
CA ILE A 69 14.71 -4.28 -0.19
C ILE A 69 14.51 -3.23 -1.29
N PHE A 70 14.97 -3.52 -2.51
CA PHE A 70 14.79 -2.63 -3.66
C PHE A 70 13.32 -2.30 -3.90
N SER A 71 12.42 -3.29 -3.83
CA SER A 71 10.99 -3.09 -4.07
C SER A 71 10.34 -2.18 -3.01
N VAL A 72 10.78 -2.25 -1.75
CA VAL A 72 10.32 -1.37 -0.66
C VAL A 72 10.80 0.06 -0.90
N ILE A 73 12.08 0.24 -1.21
CA ILE A 73 12.65 1.56 -1.53
C ILE A 73 11.95 2.15 -2.76
N TRP A 74 11.71 1.33 -3.79
CA TRP A 74 10.97 1.75 -4.99
C TRP A 74 9.56 2.21 -4.65
N PHE A 75 8.87 1.50 -3.75
CA PHE A 75 7.56 1.88 -3.25
C PHE A 75 7.61 3.27 -2.58
N TRP A 76 8.59 3.50 -1.70
CA TRP A 76 8.81 4.80 -1.05
C TRP A 76 9.16 5.92 -2.03
N ALA A 77 9.86 5.61 -3.12
CA ALA A 77 10.30 6.59 -4.11
C ALA A 77 9.24 6.95 -5.14
N LYS A 78 8.38 6.00 -5.50
CA LYS A 78 7.47 6.14 -6.65
C LYS A 78 6.01 6.25 -6.28
N ILE A 79 5.59 5.75 -5.11
CA ILE A 79 4.19 5.78 -4.68
C ILE A 79 3.99 6.85 -3.60
N CYS A 80 4.76 6.78 -2.50
CA CYS A 80 4.59 7.67 -1.35
C CYS A 80 4.66 9.17 -1.67
N PRO A 81 5.48 9.67 -2.62
CA PRO A 81 5.53 11.10 -2.94
C PRO A 81 4.26 11.67 -3.58
N TYR A 82 3.39 10.80 -4.10
CA TYR A 82 2.09 11.18 -4.68
C TYR A 82 0.94 10.94 -3.70
N CYS A 83 1.22 10.47 -2.48
CA CYS A 83 0.21 10.16 -1.49
C CYS A 83 -0.19 11.42 -0.70
N HIS A 84 -1.48 11.54 -0.36
CA HIS A 84 -1.99 12.62 0.49
C HIS A 84 -1.41 12.61 1.91
N HIS A 85 -0.95 11.45 2.38
CA HIS A 85 -0.32 11.28 3.69
C HIS A 85 1.21 11.48 3.67
N TYR A 86 1.77 12.03 2.60
CA TYR A 86 3.19 12.41 2.53
C TYR A 86 3.52 13.47 3.60
N ASP A 87 4.61 13.27 4.33
CA ASP A 87 5.04 14.12 5.44
C ASP A 87 4.02 14.19 6.60
N THR A 88 3.30 13.08 6.82
CA THR A 88 2.31 12.97 7.90
C THR A 88 2.45 11.67 8.69
N HIS A 89 1.99 11.70 9.94
CA HIS A 89 1.83 10.52 10.80
C HIS A 89 0.48 9.80 10.61
N ALA A 90 -0.26 10.14 9.54
CA ALA A 90 -1.58 9.56 9.27
C ALA A 90 -1.51 8.29 8.40
N CYS A 91 -0.33 7.96 7.84
CA CYS A 91 -0.14 6.76 7.02
C CYS A 91 -0.13 5.48 7.89
N PRO A 92 -1.05 4.52 7.69
CA PRO A 92 -1.06 3.26 8.44
C PRO A 92 0.26 2.48 8.33
N CYS A 93 0.87 2.49 7.15
CA CYS A 93 2.14 1.80 6.90
C CYS A 93 3.36 2.56 7.45
N GLY A 94 3.21 3.80 7.93
CA GLY A 94 4.31 4.64 8.43
C GLY A 94 5.21 5.26 7.36
N TYR A 95 5.08 4.88 6.09
CA TYR A 95 5.94 5.35 5.00
C TYR A 95 5.78 6.84 4.68
N GLY A 96 4.68 7.46 5.12
CA GLY A 96 4.45 8.90 5.02
C GLY A 96 5.52 9.76 5.70
N ILE A 97 6.19 9.22 6.72
CA ILE A 97 7.28 9.89 7.45
C ILE A 97 8.64 9.55 6.83
N ILE A 98 8.80 8.34 6.30
CA ILE A 98 10.08 7.87 5.75
C ILE A 98 10.35 8.46 4.36
N SER A 99 9.34 8.48 3.49
CA SER A 99 9.44 8.99 2.13
C SER A 99 9.96 10.45 2.05
N PRO A 100 9.47 11.42 2.84
CA PRO A 100 9.96 12.81 2.76
C PRO A 100 11.43 12.99 3.15
N LEU A 101 12.00 12.09 3.93
CA LEU A 101 13.42 12.12 4.29
C LEU A 101 14.33 11.79 3.10
N LEU A 102 13.81 11.04 2.11
CA LEU A 102 14.57 10.50 1.00
C LEU A 102 14.15 11.05 -0.37
N PHE A 103 12.91 11.49 -0.52
CA PHE A 103 12.31 11.86 -1.80
C PHE A 103 11.43 13.08 -1.67
N LYS A 104 11.40 13.95 -2.70
CA LYS A 104 10.54 15.15 -2.73
C LYS A 104 9.10 14.82 -3.15
N LYS A 105 8.12 15.51 -2.55
CA LYS A 105 6.69 15.44 -2.89
C LYS A 105 6.42 15.71 -4.37
N LYS A 106 5.39 15.07 -4.92
CA LYS A 106 4.97 15.21 -6.32
C LYS A 106 3.45 15.38 -6.39
N GLU A 107 2.99 16.38 -7.15
CA GLU A 107 1.56 16.77 -7.17
C GLU A 107 0.87 16.49 -8.51
N THR A 108 1.61 16.02 -9.51
CA THR A 108 1.17 16.06 -10.91
C THR A 108 0.37 14.85 -11.40
N LEU A 109 0.31 13.76 -10.62
CA LEU A 109 -0.35 12.53 -11.04
C LEU A 109 -1.31 12.02 -9.95
N SER A 110 -2.48 11.54 -10.39
CA SER A 110 -3.42 10.82 -9.52
C SER A 110 -2.72 9.63 -8.83
N PHE A 111 -2.76 9.61 -7.50
CA PHE A 111 -2.20 8.57 -6.65
C PHE A 111 -2.60 7.16 -7.14
N ARG A 112 -3.89 6.97 -7.44
CA ARG A 112 -4.43 5.69 -7.93
C ARG A 112 -3.72 5.17 -9.18
N LYS A 113 -3.42 6.04 -10.14
CA LYS A 113 -2.76 5.65 -11.40
C LYS A 113 -1.31 5.25 -11.15
N VAL A 114 -0.61 6.01 -10.30
CA VAL A 114 0.77 5.73 -9.92
C VAL A 114 0.88 4.44 -9.10
N PHE A 115 -0.03 4.25 -8.15
CA PHE A 115 -0.10 3.07 -7.30
C PHE A 115 -0.29 1.80 -8.15
N LYS A 116 -1.32 1.76 -9.01
CA LYS A 116 -1.57 0.60 -9.88
C LYS A 116 -0.38 0.24 -10.78
N ARG A 117 0.27 1.26 -11.36
CA ARG A 117 1.43 1.05 -12.24
C ARG A 117 2.61 0.44 -11.51
N ASN A 118 2.86 0.86 -10.27
CA ASN A 118 4.03 0.43 -9.51
C ASN A 118 3.75 -0.80 -8.63
N LEU A 119 2.48 -1.20 -8.43
CA LEU A 119 2.12 -2.37 -7.62
C LEU A 119 2.72 -3.67 -8.17
N LEU A 120 2.98 -3.75 -9.47
CA LEU A 120 3.60 -4.94 -10.08
C LEU A 120 5.00 -5.23 -9.53
N ILE A 121 5.72 -4.23 -8.99
CA ILE A 121 7.07 -4.43 -8.45
C ILE A 121 7.10 -5.29 -7.18
N VAL A 122 5.99 -5.36 -6.43
CA VAL A 122 5.94 -6.17 -5.21
C VAL A 122 5.49 -7.61 -5.46
N PHE A 123 4.95 -7.91 -6.64
CA PHE A 123 4.45 -9.24 -6.98
C PHE A 123 5.52 -10.34 -6.95
N PRO A 124 6.76 -10.13 -7.45
CA PRO A 124 7.77 -11.18 -7.39
C PRO A 124 8.08 -11.62 -5.96
N ASN A 125 7.98 -10.72 -4.98
CA ASN A 125 8.21 -11.07 -3.57
C ASN A 125 7.21 -12.11 -3.04
N TRP A 126 6.03 -12.18 -3.63
CA TRP A 126 4.94 -13.09 -3.25
C TRP A 126 4.97 -14.39 -4.05
N PHE A 127 5.10 -14.28 -5.38
CA PHE A 127 4.94 -15.44 -6.26
C PHE A 127 6.23 -16.23 -6.45
N VAL A 128 7.41 -15.60 -6.43
CA VAL A 128 8.68 -16.32 -6.63
C VAL A 128 8.94 -17.34 -5.51
N PRO A 129 8.79 -17.00 -4.21
CA PRO A 129 8.95 -17.99 -3.15
C PRO A 129 7.96 -19.14 -3.24
N ILE A 130 6.69 -18.87 -3.61
CA ILE A 130 5.67 -19.92 -3.79
C ILE A 130 6.03 -20.84 -4.96
N GLY A 131 6.49 -20.29 -6.08
CA GLY A 131 6.92 -21.09 -7.23
C GLY A 131 8.08 -22.02 -6.87
N ILE A 132 9.08 -21.49 -6.17
CA ILE A 132 10.24 -22.29 -5.72
C ILE A 132 9.84 -23.31 -4.66
N ALA A 133 8.99 -22.95 -3.69
CA ALA A 133 8.44 -23.88 -2.73
C ALA A 133 7.67 -25.04 -3.40
N GLY A 134 6.83 -24.74 -4.39
CA GLY A 134 6.10 -25.75 -5.16
C GLY A 134 7.03 -26.70 -5.89
N TYR A 135 8.05 -26.16 -6.57
CA TYR A 135 9.09 -26.96 -7.20
C TYR A 135 9.81 -27.88 -6.20
N LEU A 136 10.21 -27.35 -5.04
CA LEU A 136 10.89 -28.11 -4.00
C LEU A 136 10.00 -29.19 -3.36
N LEU A 137 8.70 -28.93 -3.19
CA LEU A 137 7.76 -29.94 -2.67
C LEU A 137 7.57 -31.12 -3.64
N ILE A 138 7.69 -30.89 -4.95
CA ILE A 138 7.56 -31.93 -5.97
C ILE A 138 8.86 -32.73 -6.12
N THR A 139 10.02 -32.06 -6.07
CA THR A 139 11.33 -32.67 -6.36
C THR A 139 12.08 -33.18 -5.13
N HIS A 140 11.98 -32.46 -4.01
CA HIS A 140 12.75 -32.72 -2.78
C HIS A 140 11.88 -32.50 -1.54
N TYR A 141 10.78 -33.25 -1.45
CA TYR A 141 9.83 -33.12 -0.35
C TYR A 141 10.52 -33.25 1.01
N THR A 142 10.33 -32.25 1.86
CA THR A 142 10.68 -32.30 3.29
C THR A 142 9.58 -31.66 4.12
N LYS A 143 9.41 -32.13 5.36
CA LYS A 143 8.45 -31.54 6.31
C LYS A 143 8.74 -30.05 6.56
N ASN A 144 10.02 -29.67 6.57
CA ASN A 144 10.44 -28.28 6.78
C ASN A 144 9.95 -27.36 5.66
N ILE A 145 10.12 -27.76 4.39
CA ILE A 145 9.68 -26.98 3.24
C ILE A 145 8.15 -26.87 3.23
N LEU A 146 7.43 -27.94 3.59
CA LEU A 146 5.98 -27.91 3.73
C LEU A 146 5.53 -26.89 4.78
N ILE A 147 6.12 -26.93 5.98
CA ILE A 147 5.79 -26.01 7.08
C ILE A 147 6.10 -24.55 6.66
N LEU A 148 7.27 -24.29 6.10
CA LEU A 148 7.64 -22.96 5.61
C LEU A 148 6.66 -22.44 4.56
N THR A 149 6.26 -23.30 3.62
CA THR A 149 5.31 -22.96 2.55
C THR A 149 3.93 -22.63 3.11
N ILE A 150 3.43 -23.42 4.08
CA ILE A 150 2.14 -23.17 4.73
C ILE A 150 2.17 -21.83 5.47
N ILE A 151 3.20 -21.58 6.29
CA ILE A 151 3.31 -20.33 7.05
C ILE A 151 3.42 -19.14 6.09
N PHE A 152 4.27 -19.23 5.07
CA PHE A 152 4.40 -18.18 4.04
C PHE A 152 3.05 -17.91 3.37
N SER A 153 2.31 -18.95 3.02
CA SER A 153 1.02 -18.83 2.33
C SER A 153 -0.04 -18.17 3.22
N ILE A 154 -0.10 -18.55 4.50
CA ILE A 154 -1.01 -17.94 5.47
C ILE A 154 -0.66 -16.46 5.68
N ILE A 155 0.62 -16.14 5.88
CA ILE A 155 1.04 -14.74 6.09
C ILE A 155 0.76 -13.89 4.85
N GLY A 156 1.21 -14.37 3.69
CA GLY A 156 1.10 -13.68 2.41
C GLY A 156 -0.35 -13.50 1.98
N PHE A 157 -1.11 -14.57 1.84
CA PHE A 157 -2.41 -14.52 1.17
C PHE A 157 -3.60 -14.34 2.12
N ILE A 158 -3.41 -14.54 3.43
CA ILE A 158 -4.49 -14.41 4.42
C ILE A 158 -4.23 -13.22 5.34
N ILE A 159 -3.13 -13.25 6.10
CA ILE A 159 -2.89 -12.28 7.18
C ILE A 159 -2.67 -10.86 6.63
N ILE A 160 -1.75 -10.68 5.67
CA ILE A 160 -1.44 -9.35 5.11
C ILE A 160 -2.70 -8.71 4.46
N PRO A 161 -3.44 -9.39 3.56
CA PRO A 161 -4.66 -8.84 2.98
C PRO A 161 -5.73 -8.54 4.03
N LEU A 162 -5.87 -9.40 5.04
CA LEU A 162 -6.86 -9.23 6.10
C LEU A 162 -6.55 -8.01 6.97
N ILE A 163 -5.31 -7.87 7.46
CA ILE A 163 -4.86 -6.72 8.26
C ILE A 163 -5.00 -5.43 7.43
N SER A 164 -4.52 -5.44 6.19
CA SER A 164 -4.63 -4.30 5.28
C SER A 164 -6.09 -3.88 5.09
N LYS A 165 -7.02 -4.82 4.93
CA LYS A 165 -8.45 -4.53 4.73
C LYS A 165 -9.16 -4.08 6.00
N LEU A 166 -8.92 -4.74 7.13
CA LEU A 166 -9.70 -4.55 8.35
C LEU A 166 -9.19 -3.42 9.24
N VAL A 167 -7.88 -3.18 9.23
CA VAL A 167 -7.23 -2.30 10.19
C VAL A 167 -6.64 -1.09 9.49
N GLY A 168 -5.71 -1.30 8.54
CA GLY A 168 -4.99 -0.22 7.86
C GLY A 168 -5.91 0.63 6.97
N CYS A 169 -6.47 0.02 5.93
CA CYS A 169 -7.23 0.74 4.90
C CYS A 169 -8.68 1.08 5.30
N LYS A 170 -9.25 0.44 6.34
CA LYS A 170 -10.62 0.73 6.81
C LYS A 170 -10.78 2.17 7.29
N ASN A 171 -9.76 2.69 7.97
CA ASN A 171 -9.75 4.02 8.57
C ASN A 171 -8.99 5.05 7.71
N CYS A 172 -8.59 4.68 6.50
CA CYS A 172 -7.88 5.57 5.59
C CYS A 172 -8.88 6.48 4.86
N GLU A 173 -8.65 7.79 4.91
CA GLU A 173 -9.53 8.79 4.29
C GLU A 173 -9.51 8.70 2.75
N ILE A 174 -8.40 8.22 2.17
CA ILE A 174 -8.24 8.00 0.71
C ILE A 174 -8.61 6.57 0.26
N LYS A 175 -9.38 5.81 1.06
CA LYS A 175 -9.75 4.41 0.76
C LYS A 175 -10.46 4.24 -0.59
N GLU A 176 -11.24 5.23 -1.03
CA GLU A 176 -12.00 5.18 -2.29
C GLU A 176 -11.06 5.21 -3.52
N GLU A 177 -9.90 5.85 -3.39
CA GLU A 177 -8.87 5.89 -4.42
C GLU A 177 -7.96 4.65 -4.40
N CYS A 178 -7.97 3.90 -3.30
CA CYS A 178 -7.12 2.73 -3.11
C CYS A 178 -7.65 1.54 -3.92
N PRO A 179 -6.86 1.00 -4.88
CA PRO A 179 -7.27 -0.13 -5.71
C PRO A 179 -7.67 -1.39 -4.94
N TRP A 180 -7.16 -1.55 -3.72
CA TRP A 180 -7.43 -2.70 -2.86
C TRP A 180 -8.77 -2.63 -2.12
N MET A 181 -9.36 -1.44 -1.99
CA MET A 181 -10.62 -1.21 -1.27
C MET A 181 -11.79 -0.85 -2.19
N THR A 182 -11.53 -0.36 -3.41
CA THR A 182 -12.60 -0.07 -4.36
C THR A 182 -13.25 -1.38 -4.84
N THR A 183 -14.27 -1.87 -4.12
CA THR A 183 -15.29 -2.74 -4.72
C THR A 183 -15.94 -1.94 -5.83
N LYS A 184 -15.83 -2.40 -7.08
CA LYS A 184 -16.60 -1.85 -8.19
C LYS A 184 -18.07 -1.76 -7.74
N LYS A 185 -18.60 -0.55 -7.56
CA LYS A 185 -20.03 -0.33 -7.75
C LYS A 185 -20.24 -0.49 -9.25
N VAL A 186 -20.70 -1.67 -9.63
CA VAL A 186 -21.41 -1.87 -10.90
C VAL A 186 -22.77 -1.23 -10.74
#